data_AF-A0A9W6RNT7-F1
#
_entry.id   AF-A0A9W6RNT7-F1
#
_cell.length_a   1.000
_cell.length_b   1.000
_cell.length_c   1.000
_cell.angle_alpha   90.00
_cell.angle_beta   90.00
_cell.angle_gamma   90.00
#
_symmetry.space_group_name_H-M   'P 1'
#
loop_
_entity.id
_entity.type
_entity.pdbx_description
1 polymer ?
#
loop_
_entity_poly.entity_id
_entity_poly.type
_entity_poly.pdbx_seq_one_letter_code
_entity_poly.pdbx_strand_id
1 'polypeptide(L)'
;MITGDRETRELISNALAAEDRPDKAFLVTNPASAIMRPSSVLPGGAEVVRFDSFPHPGASFYVGVVGGKVFYLTESPDAFTEMMRAAGLRVASPTDAVAVAHWFVETTRAMNVFSGVLRSVDDIQWASGPLAPPPEQIGALVHRLRGVIAPPGAEPRQGGHLVTLYVLRGSTLQRRTITVTDDGGIQERVDEVAKDLPVPISM
;
A
#
# COMPACT_ATOMS: atom_id res chain seq x y z
N MET A 1 5.80 16.98 -21.64
CA MET A 1 4.52 16.26 -21.46
C MET A 1 4.59 15.06 -22.39
N ILE A 2 4.78 13.86 -21.85
CA ILE A 2 4.96 12.63 -22.65
C ILE A 2 3.56 12.17 -23.06
N THR A 3 3.35 11.90 -24.35
CA THR A 3 2.05 11.63 -24.98
C THR A 3 1.27 10.49 -24.32
N GLY A 4 1.97 9.52 -23.72
CA GLY A 4 1.37 8.39 -23.01
C GLY A 4 0.58 8.76 -21.75
N ASP A 5 0.89 9.89 -21.09
CA ASP A 5 0.16 10.29 -19.88
C ASP A 5 -1.24 10.83 -20.18
N ARG A 6 -1.47 11.36 -21.38
CA ARG A 6 -2.77 11.91 -21.76
C ARG A 6 -3.80 10.81 -21.94
N GLU A 7 -3.49 9.79 -22.73
CA GLU A 7 -4.39 8.65 -22.97
C GLU A 7 -4.68 7.89 -21.68
N THR A 8 -3.66 7.64 -20.85
CA THR A 8 -3.84 7.03 -19.52
C THR A 8 -4.78 7.87 -18.63
N ARG A 9 -4.63 9.20 -18.61
CA ARG A 9 -5.51 10.09 -17.83
C ARG A 9 -6.94 10.08 -18.35
N GLU A 10 -7.14 10.14 -19.66
CA GLU A 10 -8.48 10.09 -20.27
C GLU A 10 -9.18 8.76 -19.95
N LEU A 11 -8.47 7.63 -20.08
CA LEU A 11 -8.98 6.31 -19.73
C LEU A 11 -9.42 6.24 -18.26
N ILE A 12 -8.52 6.60 -17.33
CA ILE A 12 -8.76 6.50 -15.89
C ILE A 12 -9.87 7.46 -15.47
N SER A 13 -9.86 8.71 -15.96
CA SER A 13 -10.90 9.69 -15.65
C SER A 13 -12.28 9.21 -16.07
N ASN A 14 -12.41 8.69 -17.29
CA ASN A 14 -13.69 8.18 -17.80
C ASN A 14 -14.21 6.99 -16.98
N ALA A 15 -13.31 6.06 -16.61
CA ALA A 15 -13.67 4.92 -15.78
C ALA A 15 -14.13 5.33 -14.38
N LEU A 16 -13.40 6.23 -13.72
CA LEU A 16 -13.77 6.73 -12.39
C LEU A 16 -15.09 7.50 -12.40
N ALA A 17 -15.36 8.30 -13.44
CA ALA A 17 -16.64 8.98 -13.60
C ALA A 17 -17.80 7.98 -13.77
N ALA A 18 -17.59 6.89 -14.51
CA ALA A 18 -18.58 5.82 -14.68
C ALA A 18 -18.84 5.02 -13.39
N GLU A 19 -17.89 5.01 -12.46
CA GLU A 19 -18.01 4.40 -11.12
C GLU A 19 -18.53 5.38 -10.04
N ASP A 20 -19.12 6.51 -10.44
CA ASP A 20 -19.64 7.55 -9.52
C ASP A 20 -18.57 8.15 -8.61
N ARG A 21 -17.34 8.35 -9.15
CA ARG A 21 -16.22 9.02 -8.48
C ARG A 21 -15.78 10.29 -9.24
N PRO A 22 -16.69 11.26 -9.45
CA PRO A 22 -16.40 12.44 -10.29
C PRO A 22 -15.30 13.35 -9.71
N ASP A 23 -15.14 13.39 -8.38
CA ASP A 23 -14.07 14.12 -7.70
C ASP A 23 -12.69 13.54 -8.02
N LYS A 24 -12.56 12.21 -8.05
CA LYS A 24 -11.33 11.51 -8.40
C LYS A 24 -11.05 11.62 -9.90
N ALA A 25 -12.08 11.50 -10.75
CA ALA A 25 -11.97 11.73 -12.19
C ALA A 25 -11.43 13.15 -12.51
N PHE A 26 -11.93 14.17 -11.80
CA PHE A 26 -11.41 15.53 -11.91
C PHE A 26 -9.93 15.62 -11.52
N LEU A 27 -9.50 14.97 -10.44
CA LEU A 27 -8.08 14.96 -10.04
C LEU A 27 -7.18 14.32 -11.10
N VAL A 28 -7.62 13.26 -11.77
CA VAL A 28 -6.88 12.62 -12.87
C VAL A 28 -6.66 13.57 -14.05
N THR A 29 -7.63 14.41 -14.37
CA THR A 29 -7.54 15.36 -15.49
C THR A 29 -6.87 16.67 -15.09
N ASN A 30 -6.77 16.97 -13.80
CA ASN A 30 -6.12 18.18 -13.31
C ASN A 30 -4.61 18.13 -13.60
N PRO A 31 -4.05 19.11 -14.36
CA PRO A 31 -2.63 19.16 -14.69
C PRO A 31 -1.74 19.42 -13.46
N ALA A 32 -2.29 19.93 -12.35
CA ALA A 32 -1.56 20.11 -11.10
C ALA A 32 -1.37 18.79 -10.32
N SER A 33 -2.11 17.73 -10.67
CA SER A 33 -1.96 16.42 -10.04
C SER A 33 -0.77 15.70 -10.64
N ALA A 34 0.17 15.28 -9.79
CA ALA A 34 1.31 14.49 -10.21
C ALA A 34 0.89 13.03 -10.45
N ILE A 35 1.45 12.42 -11.48
CA ILE A 35 1.30 10.99 -11.77
C ILE A 35 2.58 10.28 -11.37
N MET A 36 2.46 9.22 -10.57
CA MET A 36 3.58 8.38 -10.17
C MET A 36 3.26 6.94 -10.53
N ARG A 37 4.18 6.32 -11.26
CA ARG A 37 4.16 4.88 -11.55
C ARG A 37 5.24 4.25 -10.71
N PRO A 38 4.92 3.46 -9.68
CA PRO A 38 5.96 2.80 -8.91
C PRO A 38 6.77 1.88 -9.83
N SER A 39 8.08 1.80 -9.59
CA SER A 39 9.02 1.14 -10.51
C SER A 39 8.93 -0.38 -10.52
N SER A 40 8.27 -0.98 -9.53
CA SER A 40 8.00 -2.41 -9.49
C SER A 40 6.74 -2.75 -10.29
N VAL A 41 6.87 -3.64 -11.27
CA VAL A 41 5.71 -4.20 -11.97
C VAL A 41 5.10 -5.28 -11.09
N LEU A 42 3.78 -5.25 -10.88
CA LEU A 42 3.06 -6.35 -10.24
C LEU A 42 3.17 -7.61 -11.10
N PRO A 43 3.29 -8.82 -10.51
CA PRO A 43 3.23 -10.02 -11.32
C PRO A 43 1.89 -10.11 -12.06
N GLY A 44 1.89 -10.62 -13.29
CA GLY A 44 0.71 -10.61 -14.17
C GLY A 44 0.56 -9.35 -15.04
N GLY A 45 1.46 -8.37 -14.95
CA GLY A 45 1.49 -7.23 -15.87
C GLY A 45 0.44 -6.15 -15.58
N ALA A 46 -0.15 -6.15 -14.38
CA ALA A 46 -0.98 -5.04 -13.93
C ALA A 46 -0.13 -3.78 -13.73
N GLU A 47 -0.62 -2.66 -14.25
CA GLU A 47 -0.03 -1.35 -13.99
C GLU A 47 -0.71 -0.72 -12.77
N VAL A 48 0.08 -0.16 -11.86
CA VAL A 48 -0.43 0.65 -10.76
C VAL A 48 0.00 2.09 -10.98
N VAL A 49 -0.97 2.99 -10.92
CA VAL A 49 -0.77 4.42 -11.06
C VAL A 49 -1.24 5.10 -9.79
N ARG A 50 -0.38 5.97 -9.25
CA ARG A 50 -0.72 6.86 -8.15
C ARG A 50 -0.94 8.27 -8.69
N PHE A 51 -2.00 8.91 -8.21
CA PHE A 51 -2.25 10.32 -8.41
C PHE A 51 -2.02 11.03 -7.09
N ASP A 52 -1.10 12.00 -7.09
CA ASP A 52 -0.85 12.88 -5.95
C ASP A 52 -1.48 14.24 -6.20
N SER A 53 -2.32 14.67 -5.27
CA SER A 53 -2.92 16.00 -5.30
C SER A 53 -2.07 16.96 -4.48
N PHE A 54 -1.60 18.04 -5.11
CA PHE A 54 -0.97 19.16 -4.41
C PHE A 54 -1.96 20.33 -4.33
N PRO A 55 -2.11 21.02 -3.18
CA PRO A 55 -1.38 20.85 -1.91
C PRO A 55 -2.07 19.90 -0.91
N HIS A 56 -2.89 18.95 -1.37
CA HIS A 56 -3.72 18.11 -0.50
C HIS A 56 -3.33 16.62 -0.57
N PRO A 57 -2.28 16.18 0.16
CA PRO A 57 -1.80 14.79 0.13
C PRO A 57 -2.89 13.76 0.44
N GLY A 58 -3.85 14.10 1.31
CA GLY A 58 -4.99 13.24 1.66
C GLY A 58 -5.97 12.97 0.52
N ALA A 59 -5.88 13.71 -0.60
CA ALA A 59 -6.65 13.47 -1.81
C ALA A 59 -5.91 12.60 -2.83
N SER A 60 -4.71 12.10 -2.48
CA SER A 60 -3.97 11.15 -3.32
C SER A 60 -4.66 9.78 -3.34
N PHE A 61 -4.47 9.01 -4.40
CA PHE A 61 -5.07 7.68 -4.52
C PHE A 61 -4.32 6.81 -5.53
N TYR A 62 -4.55 5.51 -5.45
CA TYR A 62 -4.05 4.49 -6.35
C TYR A 62 -5.15 3.95 -7.24
N VAL A 63 -4.82 3.71 -8.50
CA VAL A 63 -5.62 2.96 -9.45
C VAL A 63 -4.78 1.86 -10.09
N GLY A 64 -5.44 0.76 -10.40
CA GLY A 64 -4.92 -0.34 -11.19
C GLY A 64 -5.42 -0.27 -12.62
N VAL A 65 -4.59 -0.66 -13.59
CA VAL A 65 -4.99 -0.78 -15.00
C VAL A 65 -4.57 -2.15 -15.53
N VAL A 66 -5.53 -2.89 -16.07
CA VAL A 66 -5.33 -4.22 -16.67
C VAL A 66 -6.13 -4.32 -17.95
N GLY A 67 -5.47 -4.46 -19.10
CA GLY A 67 -6.15 -4.65 -20.39
C GLY A 67 -7.17 -3.55 -20.73
N GLY A 68 -6.93 -2.31 -20.29
CA GLY A 68 -7.85 -1.18 -20.45
C GLY A 68 -8.96 -1.08 -19.39
N LYS A 69 -9.13 -2.07 -18.51
CA LYS A 69 -10.00 -1.96 -17.33
C LYS A 69 -9.27 -1.25 -16.21
N VAL A 70 -9.96 -0.33 -15.54
CA VAL A 70 -9.45 0.46 -14.42
C VAL A 70 -10.06 -0.07 -13.12
N PHE A 71 -9.28 -0.06 -12.05
CA PHE A 71 -9.70 -0.48 -10.71
C PHE A 71 -9.29 0.60 -9.71
N TYR A 72 -10.24 1.18 -8.97
CA TYR A 72 -9.89 2.06 -7.87
C TYR A 72 -9.39 1.24 -6.67
N LEU A 73 -8.14 1.43 -6.25
CA LEU A 73 -7.49 0.54 -5.26
C LEU A 73 -7.52 1.09 -3.83
N THR A 74 -7.40 2.42 -3.68
CA THR A 74 -7.37 3.08 -2.37
C THR A 74 -8.60 2.73 -1.55
N GLU A 75 -8.39 2.25 -0.32
CA GLU A 75 -9.45 1.79 0.59
C GLU A 75 -10.37 0.71 0.00
N SER A 76 -9.90 -0.01 -1.03
CA SER A 76 -10.69 -1.00 -1.77
C SER A 76 -9.95 -2.35 -1.92
N PRO A 77 -9.80 -3.13 -0.83
CA PRO A 77 -9.18 -4.46 -0.85
C PRO A 77 -9.77 -5.43 -1.90
N ASP A 78 -11.09 -5.39 -2.08
CA ASP A 78 -11.78 -6.25 -3.02
C ASP A 78 -11.41 -5.92 -4.47
N ALA A 79 -11.32 -4.62 -4.80
CA ALA A 79 -10.92 -4.15 -6.13
C ALA A 79 -9.48 -4.56 -6.46
N PHE A 80 -8.57 -4.58 -5.47
CA PHE A 80 -7.22 -5.12 -5.67
C PHE A 80 -7.26 -6.61 -6.01
N THR A 81 -8.06 -7.40 -5.29
CA THR A 81 -8.20 -8.84 -5.56
C THR A 81 -8.80 -9.10 -6.95
N GLU A 82 -9.82 -8.32 -7.34
CA GLU A 82 -10.39 -8.39 -8.69
C GLU A 82 -9.40 -8.01 -9.78
N MET A 83 -8.59 -6.97 -9.56
CA MET A 83 -7.52 -6.57 -10.48
C MET A 83 -6.51 -7.71 -10.67
N MET A 84 -6.09 -8.37 -9.59
CA MET A 84 -5.12 -9.48 -9.68
C MET A 84 -5.68 -10.69 -10.42
N ARG A 85 -6.96 -11.01 -10.22
CA ARG A 85 -7.64 -12.04 -11.01
C ARG A 85 -7.73 -11.65 -12.49
N ALA A 86 -8.09 -10.40 -12.80
CA ALA A 86 -8.16 -9.90 -14.17
C ALA A 86 -6.80 -9.91 -14.88
N ALA A 87 -5.71 -9.67 -14.13
CA ALA A 87 -4.34 -9.75 -14.63
C ALA A 87 -3.83 -11.20 -14.82
N GLY A 88 -4.63 -12.20 -14.43
CA GLY A 88 -4.21 -13.60 -14.50
C GLY A 88 -3.02 -13.91 -13.59
N LEU A 89 -2.90 -13.21 -12.46
CA LEU A 89 -1.80 -13.39 -11.51
C LEU A 89 -1.65 -14.87 -11.12
N ARG A 90 -0.42 -15.35 -11.11
CA ARG A 90 -0.02 -16.64 -10.52
C ARG A 90 1.08 -16.40 -9.52
N VAL A 91 0.84 -16.77 -8.27
CA VAL A 91 1.82 -16.64 -7.18
C VAL A 91 2.63 -17.93 -7.12
N ALA A 92 3.81 -17.92 -7.73
CA ALA A 92 4.63 -19.13 -7.89
C ALA A 92 5.63 -19.33 -6.75
N SER A 93 5.91 -18.28 -5.98
CA SER A 93 6.96 -18.30 -4.95
C SER A 93 6.60 -17.49 -3.70
N PRO A 94 7.29 -17.75 -2.57
CA PRO A 94 7.19 -16.91 -1.38
C PRO A 94 7.54 -15.44 -1.66
N THR A 95 8.49 -15.18 -2.56
CA THR A 95 8.88 -13.82 -2.95
C THR A 95 7.75 -13.11 -3.67
N ASP A 96 7.05 -13.79 -4.59
CA ASP A 96 5.88 -13.23 -5.27
C ASP A 96 4.76 -12.94 -4.27
N ALA A 97 4.53 -13.84 -3.31
CA ALA A 97 3.51 -13.66 -2.28
C ALA A 97 3.79 -12.42 -1.41
N VAL A 98 5.06 -12.22 -0.99
CA VAL A 98 5.48 -11.01 -0.27
C VAL A 98 5.26 -9.76 -1.11
N ALA A 99 5.63 -9.79 -2.39
CA ALA A 99 5.44 -8.65 -3.29
C ALA A 99 3.96 -8.29 -3.47
N VAL A 100 3.10 -9.29 -3.68
CA VAL A 100 1.64 -9.10 -3.81
C VAL A 100 1.05 -8.55 -2.51
N ALA A 101 1.41 -9.12 -1.35
CA ALA A 101 0.93 -8.66 -0.06
C ALA A 101 1.40 -7.22 0.26
N HIS A 102 2.63 -6.87 -0.09
CA HIS A 102 3.15 -5.51 0.06
C HIS A 102 2.33 -4.52 -0.78
N TRP A 103 2.07 -4.86 -2.04
CA TRP A 103 1.26 -4.04 -2.94
C TRP A 103 -0.19 -3.91 -2.49
N PHE A 104 -0.77 -5.00 -1.99
CA PHE A 104 -2.10 -5.00 -1.39
C PHE A 104 -2.16 -3.98 -0.24
N VAL A 105 -1.26 -4.05 0.73
CA VAL A 105 -1.21 -3.11 1.86
C VAL A 105 -0.98 -1.67 1.40
N GLU A 106 -0.05 -1.44 0.48
CA GLU A 106 0.30 -0.07 0.06
C GLU A 106 -0.80 0.58 -0.77
N THR A 107 -1.45 -0.14 -1.68
CA THR A 107 -2.41 0.46 -2.61
C THR A 107 -3.81 0.56 -2.04
N THR A 108 -4.15 -0.26 -1.04
CA THR A 108 -5.48 -0.30 -0.42
C THR A 108 -5.58 0.49 0.88
N ARG A 109 -4.49 1.10 1.35
CA ARG A 109 -4.54 1.94 2.56
C ARG A 109 -5.30 3.24 2.33
N ALA A 110 -5.78 3.81 3.43
CA ALA A 110 -6.23 5.19 3.48
C ALA A 110 -5.03 6.15 3.30
N MET A 111 -5.18 7.15 2.44
CA MET A 111 -4.08 8.07 2.07
C MET A 111 -3.93 9.24 3.04
N ASN A 112 -4.91 9.45 3.93
CA ASN A 112 -4.88 10.45 5.00
C ASN A 112 -4.14 9.98 6.27
N VAL A 113 -3.64 8.74 6.30
CA VAL A 113 -2.87 8.20 7.42
C VAL A 113 -1.53 7.69 6.91
N PHE A 114 -0.45 8.09 7.58
CA PHE A 114 0.87 7.53 7.32
C PHE A 114 0.84 6.01 7.42
N SER A 115 1.39 5.30 6.45
CA SER A 115 1.55 3.87 6.52
C SER A 115 2.83 3.45 5.85
N GLY A 116 3.53 2.47 6.42
CA GLY A 116 4.72 1.89 5.81
C GLY A 116 4.97 0.47 6.29
N VAL A 117 5.37 -0.41 5.37
CA VAL A 117 5.85 -1.75 5.70
C VAL A 117 7.28 -1.64 6.23
N LEU A 118 7.53 -2.20 7.40
CA LEU A 118 8.83 -2.21 8.06
C LEU A 118 9.57 -3.51 7.74
N ARG A 119 10.88 -3.42 7.52
CA ARG A 119 11.81 -4.54 7.46
C ARG A 119 12.50 -4.76 8.80
N SER A 120 12.66 -3.70 9.58
CA SER A 120 13.27 -3.72 10.89
C SER A 120 12.73 -2.58 11.76
N VAL A 121 13.07 -2.60 13.05
CA VAL A 121 12.78 -1.49 13.97
C VAL A 121 13.49 -0.19 13.56
N ASP A 122 14.63 -0.30 12.86
CA ASP A 122 15.43 0.85 12.45
C ASP A 122 14.80 1.63 11.29
N ASP A 123 13.77 1.06 10.63
CA ASP A 123 12.97 1.76 9.62
C ASP A 123 11.97 2.75 10.24
N ILE A 124 11.75 2.69 11.56
CA ILE A 124 10.84 3.61 12.25
C ILE A 124 11.50 4.98 12.37
N GLN A 125 10.86 5.98 11.77
CA GLN A 125 11.22 7.37 11.97
C GLN A 125 10.59 7.87 13.27
N TRP A 126 11.40 7.99 14.32
CA TRP A 126 10.97 8.50 15.63
C TRP A 126 10.77 10.01 15.59
N ALA A 127 9.85 10.52 16.41
CA ALA A 127 9.64 11.96 16.56
C ALA A 127 10.93 12.66 17.02
N SER A 128 11.22 13.82 16.44
CA SER A 128 12.41 14.61 16.71
C SER A 128 12.07 16.02 17.19
N GLY A 129 13.03 16.69 17.84
CA GLY A 129 12.87 18.08 18.30
C GLY A 129 12.04 18.18 19.58
N PRO A 130 11.23 19.25 19.76
CA PRO A 130 10.47 19.49 21.00
C PRO A 130 9.46 18.40 21.36
N LEU A 131 9.07 17.57 20.39
CA LEU A 131 8.15 16.45 20.57
C LEU A 131 8.88 15.09 20.73
N ALA A 132 10.21 15.08 20.71
CA ALA A 132 10.98 13.86 20.89
C ALA A 132 10.80 13.32 22.32
N PRO A 133 10.48 12.03 22.48
CA PRO A 133 10.53 11.40 23.79
C PRO A 133 11.96 11.39 24.34
N PRO A 134 12.12 11.21 25.66
CA PRO A 134 13.41 10.98 26.27
C PRO A 134 14.16 9.79 25.62
N PRO A 135 15.48 9.89 25.38
CA PRO A 135 16.26 8.86 24.70
C PRO A 135 16.13 7.46 25.32
N GLU A 136 16.00 7.38 26.64
CA GLU A 136 15.82 6.12 27.37
C GLU A 136 14.50 5.42 27.03
N GLN A 137 13.42 6.18 26.75
CA GLN A 137 12.14 5.63 26.33
C GLN A 137 12.23 5.03 24.93
N ILE A 138 12.88 5.75 24.01
CA ILE A 138 13.15 5.25 22.66
C ILE A 138 14.02 4.00 22.73
N GLY A 139 15.09 4.01 23.53
CA GLY A 139 15.97 2.85 23.69
C GLY A 139 15.23 1.60 24.19
N ALA A 140 14.36 1.75 25.20
CA ALA A 140 13.54 0.66 25.71
C ALA A 140 12.52 0.15 24.67
N LEU A 141 11.88 1.05 23.93
CA LEU A 141 10.96 0.70 22.84
C LEU A 141 11.67 -0.05 21.73
N VAL A 142 12.83 0.45 21.27
CA VAL A 142 13.64 -0.19 20.23
C VAL A 142 14.06 -1.58 20.67
N HIS A 143 14.53 -1.74 21.91
CA HIS A 143 14.91 -3.04 22.45
C HIS A 143 13.74 -4.03 22.45
N ARG A 144 12.55 -3.60 22.92
CA ARG A 144 11.34 -4.42 22.93
C ARG A 144 10.89 -4.81 21.52
N LEU A 145 10.90 -3.87 20.58
CA LEU A 145 10.40 -4.08 19.22
C LEU A 145 11.37 -4.85 18.33
N ARG A 146 12.67 -4.82 18.59
CA ARG A 146 13.68 -5.57 17.82
C ARG A 146 13.45 -7.09 17.87
N GLY A 147 12.90 -7.60 18.97
CA GLY A 147 12.51 -9.02 19.08
C GLY A 147 11.17 -9.37 18.44
N VAL A 148 10.43 -8.37 17.93
CA VAL A 148 9.08 -8.54 17.39
C VAL A 148 9.05 -8.28 15.88
N ILE A 149 9.57 -7.12 15.44
CA ILE A 149 9.56 -6.74 14.03
C ILE A 149 10.56 -7.61 13.28
N ALA A 150 10.05 -8.40 12.34
CA ALA A 150 10.84 -9.18 11.41
C ALA A 150 10.66 -8.63 9.99
N PRO A 151 11.64 -8.87 9.09
CA PRO A 151 11.46 -8.58 7.68
C PRO A 151 10.23 -9.27 7.10
N PRO A 152 9.59 -8.69 6.06
CA PRO A 152 8.55 -9.36 5.30
C PRO A 152 8.95 -10.78 4.91
N GLY A 153 8.10 -11.75 5.24
CA GLY A 153 8.35 -13.16 4.99
C GLY A 153 7.08 -13.90 4.63
N ALA A 154 7.24 -15.01 3.90
CA ALA A 154 6.15 -15.86 3.50
C ALA A 154 6.48 -17.33 3.76
N GLU A 155 5.50 -18.05 4.30
CA GLU A 155 5.56 -19.49 4.51
C GLU A 155 4.65 -20.19 3.49
N PRO A 156 5.12 -21.22 2.78
CA PRO A 156 4.27 -22.03 1.92
C PRO A 156 3.13 -22.68 2.72
N ARG A 157 1.93 -22.69 2.14
CA ARG A 157 0.74 -23.40 2.64
C ARG A 157 0.09 -24.17 1.49
N GLN A 158 -0.86 -25.03 1.81
CA GLN A 158 -1.62 -25.72 0.77
C GLN A 158 -2.46 -24.69 -0.02
N GLY A 159 -2.18 -24.54 -1.32
CA GLY A 159 -2.90 -23.63 -2.22
C GLY A 159 -2.51 -22.15 -2.11
N GLY A 160 -1.35 -21.84 -1.53
CA GLY A 160 -0.89 -20.46 -1.41
C GLY A 160 0.26 -20.26 -0.43
N HIS A 161 0.35 -19.05 0.08
CA HIS A 161 1.39 -18.60 1.01
C HIS A 161 0.77 -17.81 2.16
N LEU A 162 1.31 -18.00 3.36
CA LEU A 162 1.01 -17.18 4.52
C LEU A 162 2.09 -16.14 4.68
N VAL A 163 1.76 -14.88 4.40
CA VAL A 163 2.67 -13.75 4.49
C VAL A 163 2.52 -13.05 5.83
N THR A 164 3.63 -12.70 6.47
CA THR A 164 3.64 -11.81 7.63
C THR A 164 4.35 -10.51 7.29
N LEU A 165 3.64 -9.39 7.50
CA LEU A 165 4.17 -8.03 7.35
C LEU A 165 4.03 -7.27 8.67
N TYR A 166 5.01 -6.43 8.99
CA TYR A 166 4.87 -5.43 10.05
C TYR A 166 4.63 -4.07 9.41
N VAL A 167 3.56 -3.40 9.82
CA VAL A 167 3.12 -2.14 9.23
C VAL A 167 2.95 -1.10 10.32
N LEU A 168 3.68 0.00 10.19
CA LEU A 168 3.42 1.19 10.99
C LEU A 168 2.31 1.98 10.31
N ARG A 169 1.15 2.10 10.95
CA ARG A 169 0.01 2.90 10.48
C ARG A 169 -0.30 3.99 11.51
N GLY A 170 -0.02 5.24 11.17
CA GLY A 170 0.01 6.33 12.13
C GLY A 170 0.98 6.01 13.26
N SER A 171 0.51 6.03 14.50
CA SER A 171 1.26 5.65 15.71
C SER A 171 1.10 4.18 16.13
N THR A 172 0.44 3.36 15.31
CA THR A 172 0.16 1.95 15.65
C THR A 172 1.03 1.01 14.81
N LEU A 173 1.75 0.12 15.48
CA LEU A 173 2.42 -1.01 14.85
C LEU A 173 1.45 -2.18 14.74
N GLN A 174 1.22 -2.63 13.51
CA GLN A 174 0.36 -3.75 13.17
C GLN A 174 1.21 -4.93 12.67
N ARG A 175 0.85 -6.14 13.09
CA ARG A 175 1.25 -7.37 12.41
C ARG A 175 0.11 -7.77 11.49
N ARG A 176 0.38 -7.83 10.20
CA ARG A 176 -0.57 -8.28 9.18
C ARG A 176 -0.20 -9.69 8.77
N THR A 177 -1.15 -10.59 8.97
CA THR A 177 -1.05 -11.98 8.53
C THR A 177 -1.97 -12.12 7.32
N ILE A 178 -1.37 -12.28 6.14
CA ILE A 178 -2.05 -12.23 4.85
C ILE A 178 -1.90 -13.58 4.17
N THR A 179 -3.01 -14.25 3.90
CA THR A 179 -3.03 -15.43 3.05
C THR A 179 -3.15 -14.97 1.60
N VAL A 180 -2.20 -15.37 0.77
CA VAL A 180 -2.21 -15.13 -0.68
C VAL A 180 -2.32 -16.48 -1.38
N THR A 181 -3.43 -16.73 -2.07
CA THR A 181 -3.65 -18.00 -2.79
C THR A 181 -2.94 -17.99 -4.15
N ASP A 182 -2.69 -19.18 -4.72
CA ASP A 182 -1.96 -19.33 -5.99
C ASP A 182 -2.66 -18.64 -7.18
N ASP A 183 -3.96 -18.39 -7.08
CA ASP A 183 -4.81 -17.68 -8.04
C ASP A 183 -5.04 -16.19 -7.70
N GLY A 184 -4.31 -15.65 -6.71
CA GLY A 184 -4.32 -14.23 -6.37
C GLY A 184 -5.46 -13.80 -5.44
N GLY A 185 -6.18 -14.74 -4.83
CA GLY A 185 -7.08 -14.45 -3.71
C GLY A 185 -6.30 -13.98 -2.47
N ILE A 186 -6.86 -13.01 -1.75
CA ILE A 186 -6.22 -12.40 -0.58
C ILE A 186 -7.18 -12.43 0.60
N GLN A 187 -6.68 -12.84 1.77
CA GLN A 187 -7.37 -12.73 3.04
C GLN A 187 -6.41 -12.14 4.08
N GLU A 188 -6.88 -11.18 4.86
CA GLU A 188 -6.05 -10.47 5.83
C GLU A 188 -6.60 -10.61 7.25
N ARG A 189 -5.68 -10.82 8.19
CA ARG A 189 -5.88 -10.58 9.61
C ARG A 189 -4.90 -9.53 10.09
N VAL A 190 -5.40 -8.56 10.86
CA VAL A 190 -4.59 -7.48 11.45
C VAL A 190 -4.59 -7.63 12.96
N ASP A 191 -3.40 -7.75 13.55
CA ASP A 191 -3.19 -7.75 14.99
C ASP A 191 -2.39 -6.51 15.40
N GLU A 192 -2.86 -5.78 16.41
CA GLU A 192 -2.14 -4.61 16.94
C GLU A 192 -1.04 -5.06 17.90
N VAL A 193 0.20 -4.72 17.58
CA VAL A 193 1.39 -5.14 18.34
C VAL A 193 1.78 -4.08 19.36
N ALA A 194 1.69 -2.81 18.96
CA ALA A 194 1.94 -1.66 19.82
C ALA A 194 1.12 -0.47 19.34
N LYS A 195 0.74 0.40 20.28
CA LYS A 195 0.01 1.65 20.03
C LYS A 195 0.80 2.83 20.56
N ASP A 196 0.38 4.01 20.13
CA ASP A 196 0.89 5.29 20.63
C ASP A 196 2.41 5.39 20.52
N LEU A 197 2.97 4.83 19.44
CA LEU A 197 4.38 4.95 19.15
C LEU A 197 4.72 6.42 18.91
N PRO A 198 5.82 6.91 19.49
CA PRO A 198 6.23 8.30 19.35
C PRO A 198 6.89 8.55 18.00
N VAL A 199 6.07 8.53 16.96
CA VAL A 199 6.44 8.82 15.58
C VAL A 199 5.81 10.16 15.18
N PRO A 200 6.36 10.87 14.17
CA PRO A 200 5.70 12.04 13.64
C PRO A 200 4.28 11.68 13.19
N ILE A 201 3.28 12.38 13.70
CA ILE A 201 1.93 12.30 13.16
C ILE A 201 1.98 13.05 11.83
N SER A 202 1.65 12.37 10.72
CA SER A 202 1.46 13.08 9.46
C SER A 202 0.40 14.17 9.64
N MET A 203 0.80 15.42 9.40
CA MET A 203 -0.10 16.55 9.21
C MET A 203 -0.66 16.54 7.79
#